data_AF-A0A1M6J8S9-F1
#
_entry.id   AF-A0A1M6J8S9-F1
#
_cell.length_a   1.000
_cell.length_b   1.000
_cell.length_c   1.000
_cell.angle_alpha   90.00
_cell.angle_beta   90.00
_cell.angle_gamma   90.00
#
_symmetry.space_group_name_H-M   'P 1'
#
loop_
_entity.id
_entity.type
_entity.pdbx_description
1 polymer ?
#
loop_
_entity_poly.entity_id
_entity_poly.type
_entity_poly.pdbx_seq_one_letter_code
_entity_poly.pdbx_strand_id
1 'polypeptide(L)'
;MDPEVLQRKFCGCLLGLALGDALGAPFEGRELVSHSEIHAIAEKTKILRYTDDTHMALGVAESLIACRGFNGRHMAETFVRNFEQEPWRGYGPGPPRVFRRIKLGARWDRAAEDVYPGGSFGNCAAMRAAPVGLFYC
;
A
#
# COMPACT_ATOMS: atom_id res chain seq x y z
N MET A 1 18.37 9.28 19.69
CA MET A 1 16.96 9.75 19.83
C MET A 1 16.34 8.89 20.91
N ASP A 2 15.51 9.45 21.78
CA ASP A 2 14.79 8.68 22.80
C ASP A 2 13.97 7.56 22.12
N PRO A 3 14.10 6.27 22.53
CA PRO A 3 13.34 5.16 21.98
C PRO A 3 11.83 5.40 21.94
N GLU A 4 11.27 6.07 22.95
CA GLU A 4 9.84 6.38 23.00
C GLU A 4 9.46 7.39 21.91
N VAL A 5 10.29 8.41 21.70
CA VAL A 5 10.10 9.39 20.63
C VAL A 5 10.19 8.73 19.25
N LEU A 6 11.12 7.79 19.06
CA LEU A 6 11.27 7.06 17.80
C LEU A 6 10.05 6.18 17.52
N GLN A 7 9.58 5.44 18.53
CA GLN A 7 8.38 4.62 18.41
C GLN A 7 7.15 5.46 18.02
N ARG A 8 6.97 6.64 18.65
CA ARG A 8 5.87 7.54 18.31
C ARG A 8 5.93 8.04 16.87
N LYS A 9 7.14 8.29 16.33
CA LYS A 9 7.31 8.68 14.92
C LYS A 9 6.97 7.54 13.96
N PHE A 10 7.35 6.31 14.29
CA PHE A 10 7.03 5.12 13.48
C PHE A 10 5.52 4.89 13.44
N CYS A 11 4.88 4.90 14.61
CA CYS A 11 3.42 4.79 14.70
C CYS A 11 2.73 5.93 13.95
N GLY A 12 3.18 7.17 14.14
CA GLY A 12 2.63 8.34 13.46
C GLY A 12 2.77 8.26 11.94
N CYS A 13 3.88 7.73 11.42
CA CYS A 13 4.08 7.54 9.98
C CYS A 13 3.08 6.52 9.40
N LEU A 14 2.96 5.34 10.02
CA LEU A 14 2.06 4.29 9.54
C LEU A 14 0.57 4.65 9.71
N LEU A 15 0.21 5.26 10.84
CA LEU A 15 -1.14 5.76 11.08
C LEU A 15 -1.48 6.92 10.14
N GLY A 16 -0.54 7.83 9.88
CA GLY A 16 -0.72 8.92 8.93
C GLY A 16 -0.99 8.42 7.52
N LEU A 17 -0.26 7.38 7.08
CA LEU A 17 -0.53 6.70 5.81
C LEU A 17 -1.95 6.15 5.78
N ALA A 18 -2.34 5.35 6.78
CA ALA A 18 -3.65 4.70 6.81
C ALA A 18 -4.82 5.70 6.92
N LEU A 19 -4.64 6.78 7.69
CA LEU A 19 -5.63 7.85 7.81
C LEU A 19 -5.74 8.65 6.52
N GLY A 20 -4.61 8.98 5.88
CA GLY A 20 -4.60 9.71 4.60
C GLY A 20 -5.30 8.94 3.49
N ASP A 21 -4.99 7.64 3.38
CA ASP A 21 -5.67 6.70 2.49
C ASP A 21 -7.19 6.68 2.78
N ALA A 22 -7.58 6.30 4.00
CA ALA A 22 -8.99 6.07 4.30
C ALA A 22 -9.86 7.35 4.28
N LEU A 23 -9.29 8.53 4.60
CA LEU A 23 -9.98 9.82 4.47
C LEU A 23 -10.04 10.32 3.03
N GLY A 24 -9.02 10.02 2.23
CA GLY A 24 -8.92 10.43 0.82
C GLY A 24 -9.79 9.57 -0.10
N ALA A 25 -9.96 8.29 0.21
CA ALA A 25 -10.64 7.32 -0.64
C ALA A 25 -12.05 7.75 -1.13
N PRO A 26 -12.93 8.36 -0.31
CA PRO A 26 -14.25 8.82 -0.77
C PRO A 26 -14.19 9.92 -1.85
N PHE A 27 -13.03 10.55 -2.03
CA PHE A 27 -12.83 11.65 -2.96
C PHE A 27 -11.98 11.28 -4.18
N GLU A 28 -11.56 10.02 -4.31
CA GLU A 28 -10.74 9.56 -5.42
C GLU A 28 -11.37 9.90 -6.77
N GLY A 29 -10.55 10.37 -7.71
CA GLY A 29 -10.98 10.77 -9.05
C GLY A 29 -11.67 12.14 -9.15
N ARG A 30 -11.85 12.86 -8.03
CA ARG A 30 -12.36 14.23 -8.04
C ARG A 30 -11.23 15.25 -8.20
N GLU A 31 -11.41 16.19 -9.12
CA GLU A 31 -10.43 17.28 -9.36
C GLU A 31 -10.41 18.31 -8.22
N LEU A 32 -11.57 18.62 -7.65
CA LEU A 32 -11.72 19.61 -6.59
C LEU A 32 -12.53 19.06 -5.42
N VAL A 33 -11.96 19.21 -4.24
CA VAL A 33 -12.54 18.83 -2.95
C VAL A 33 -12.29 19.98 -1.99
N SER A 34 -13.35 20.50 -1.37
CA SER A 34 -13.21 21.58 -0.40
C SER A 34 -12.79 21.04 0.97
N HIS A 35 -12.18 21.90 1.80
CA HIS A 35 -11.86 21.55 3.18
C HIS A 35 -13.13 21.16 3.97
N SER A 36 -14.26 21.84 3.73
CA SER A 36 -15.51 21.54 4.45
C SER A 36 -16.06 20.17 4.10
N GLU A 37 -15.87 19.69 2.86
CA GLU A 37 -16.24 18.32 2.47
C GLU A 37 -15.39 17.28 3.21
N ILE A 38 -14.07 17.49 3.30
CA ILE A 38 -13.16 16.60 4.02
C ILE A 38 -13.55 16.55 5.51
N HIS A 39 -13.77 17.71 6.13
CA HIS A 39 -14.21 17.79 7.54
C HIS A 39 -15.55 17.08 7.75
N ALA A 40 -16.52 17.26 6.85
CA ALA A 40 -17.82 16.60 6.97
C ALA A 40 -17.70 15.06 6.92
N ILE A 41 -16.82 14.52 6.07
CA ILE A 41 -16.54 13.07 6.04
C ILE A 41 -15.85 12.62 7.33
N ALA A 42 -14.83 13.36 7.78
CA ALA A 42 -14.09 13.03 9.00
C ALA A 42 -15.00 13.00 10.24
N GLU A 43 -15.98 13.91 10.33
CA GLU A 43 -16.91 13.98 11.46
C GLU A 43 -18.05 12.94 11.39
N LYS A 44 -18.60 12.70 10.20
CA LYS A 44 -19.78 11.84 10.02
C LYS A 44 -19.44 10.35 9.91
N THR A 45 -18.21 10.03 9.51
CA THR A 45 -17.82 8.65 9.21
C THR A 45 -17.36 7.94 10.48
N LYS A 46 -18.21 7.03 10.99
CA LYS A 46 -17.87 6.22 12.19
C LYS A 46 -16.73 5.22 11.95
N ILE A 47 -16.58 4.76 10.71
CA ILE A 47 -15.58 3.75 10.33
C ILE A 47 -14.92 4.19 9.04
N LEU A 48 -13.65 4.55 9.12
CA LEU A 48 -12.80 4.78 7.95
C LEU A 48 -12.27 3.44 7.46
N ARG A 49 -12.35 3.20 6.15
CA ARG A 49 -11.86 1.98 5.51
C ARG A 49 -10.72 2.34 4.57
N TYR A 50 -9.57 1.73 4.79
CA TYR A 50 -8.40 1.89 3.93
C TYR A 50 -8.55 1.11 2.61
N THR A 51 -7.74 1.46 1.62
CA THR A 51 -7.74 0.91 0.26
C THR A 51 -6.47 0.08 -0.03
N ASP A 52 -6.11 -0.12 -1.29
CA ASP A 52 -4.93 -0.85 -1.68
C ASP A 52 -3.64 -0.15 -1.25
N ASP A 53 -3.62 1.18 -1.05
CA ASP A 53 -2.45 1.90 -0.52
C ASP A 53 -1.99 1.30 0.82
N THR A 54 -2.86 1.30 1.84
CA THR A 54 -2.56 0.73 3.15
C THR A 54 -2.40 -0.78 3.07
N HIS A 55 -3.25 -1.47 2.30
CA HIS A 55 -3.20 -2.92 2.21
C HIS A 55 -1.88 -3.43 1.62
N MET A 56 -1.34 -2.74 0.61
CA MET A 56 -0.02 -3.04 0.06
C MET A 56 1.12 -2.62 1.00
N ALA A 57 0.98 -1.51 1.74
CA ALA A 57 1.96 -1.12 2.76
C ALA A 57 2.08 -2.17 3.87
N LEU A 58 0.95 -2.73 4.33
CA LEU A 58 0.95 -3.85 5.27
C LEU A 58 1.72 -5.06 4.71
N GLY A 59 1.49 -5.43 3.44
CA GLY A 59 2.24 -6.51 2.80
C GLY A 59 3.76 -6.26 2.73
N VAL A 60 4.19 -5.01 2.57
CA VAL A 60 5.62 -4.64 2.65
C VAL A 60 6.14 -4.88 4.07
N ALA A 61 5.43 -4.37 5.08
CA ALA A 61 5.83 -4.51 6.48
C ALA A 61 5.90 -5.99 6.91
N GLU A 62 4.88 -6.78 6.59
CA GLU A 62 4.80 -8.22 6.85
C GLU A 62 6.02 -8.95 6.28
N SER A 63 6.36 -8.67 5.01
CA SER A 63 7.49 -9.33 4.37
C SER A 63 8.83 -8.93 4.97
N LEU A 64 9.03 -7.65 5.27
CA LEU A 64 10.28 -7.16 5.87
C LEU A 64 10.50 -7.78 7.25
N ILE A 65 9.45 -7.84 8.07
CA ILE A 65 9.50 -8.46 9.40
C ILE A 65 9.78 -9.96 9.29
N ALA A 66 9.03 -10.68 8.44
CA ALA A 66 9.15 -12.12 8.30
C ALA A 66 10.54 -12.54 7.79
N CYS A 67 11.09 -11.80 6.82
CA CYS A 67 12.38 -12.10 6.22
C CYS A 67 13.57 -11.44 6.94
N ARG A 68 13.31 -10.60 7.96
CA ARG A 68 14.33 -9.75 8.62
C ARG A 68 15.14 -8.93 7.62
N GLY A 69 14.48 -8.43 6.59
CA GLY A 69 15.09 -7.72 5.47
C GLY A 69 14.33 -7.92 4.16
N PHE A 70 14.88 -7.38 3.07
CA PHE A 70 14.26 -7.47 1.76
C PHE A 70 14.40 -8.86 1.13
N ASN A 71 13.26 -9.46 0.81
CA ASN A 71 13.16 -10.65 -0.03
C ASN A 71 12.05 -10.41 -1.06
N GLY A 72 12.43 -10.09 -2.30
CA GLY A 72 11.47 -9.73 -3.36
C GLY A 72 10.49 -10.85 -3.70
N ARG A 73 10.92 -12.12 -3.61
CA ARG A 73 10.04 -13.27 -3.84
C ARG A 73 8.99 -13.37 -2.75
N HIS A 74 9.40 -13.36 -1.49
CA HIS A 74 8.46 -13.44 -0.36
C HIS A 74 7.50 -12.24 -0.36
N MET A 75 7.98 -11.03 -0.69
CA MET A 75 7.14 -9.84 -0.76
C MET A 75 6.10 -9.93 -1.88
N ALA A 76 6.50 -10.43 -3.06
CA ALA A 76 5.58 -10.68 -4.16
C ALA A 76 4.53 -11.73 -3.81
N GLU A 77 4.92 -12.85 -3.19
CA GLU A 77 4.02 -13.89 -2.71
C GLU A 77 3.05 -13.36 -1.64
N THR A 78 3.54 -12.48 -0.77
CA THR A 78 2.72 -11.79 0.24
C THR A 78 1.67 -10.89 -0.42
N PHE A 79 2.04 -10.09 -1.44
CA PHE A 79 1.06 -9.27 -2.16
C PHE A 79 0.00 -10.09 -2.87
N VAL A 80 0.40 -11.19 -3.52
CA VAL A 80 -0.54 -12.11 -4.17
C VAL A 80 -1.53 -12.66 -3.16
N ARG A 81 -1.04 -13.19 -2.03
CA ARG A 81 -1.87 -13.76 -0.97
C ARG A 81 -2.84 -12.74 -0.38
N ASN A 82 -2.35 -11.54 -0.05
CA ASN A 82 -3.17 -10.49 0.56
C ASN A 82 -4.26 -10.03 -0.42
N PHE A 83 -3.91 -9.84 -1.71
CA PHE A 83 -4.90 -9.53 -2.76
C PHE A 83 -5.96 -10.61 -2.90
N GLU A 84 -5.62 -11.89 -2.81
CA GLU A 84 -6.61 -12.97 -2.91
C GLU A 84 -7.58 -13.01 -1.74
N GLN A 85 -7.13 -12.61 -0.56
CA GLN A 85 -7.97 -12.53 0.64
C GLN A 85 -8.90 -11.32 0.59
N GLU A 86 -8.44 -10.19 0.05
CA GLU A 86 -9.20 -8.94 0.01
C GLU A 86 -9.10 -8.22 -1.36
N PRO A 87 -9.62 -8.81 -2.45
CA PRO A 87 -9.51 -8.23 -3.79
C PRO A 87 -10.33 -6.95 -3.99
N TRP A 88 -11.30 -6.68 -3.11
CA TRP A 88 -12.21 -5.53 -3.16
C TRP A 88 -11.59 -4.22 -2.63
N ARG A 89 -10.28 -4.19 -2.35
CA ARG A 89 -9.60 -3.05 -1.70
C ARG A 89 -9.34 -1.83 -2.57
N GLY A 90 -9.76 -1.82 -3.84
CA GLY A 90 -9.60 -0.66 -4.72
C GLY A 90 -8.41 -0.74 -5.68
N TYR A 91 -7.72 -1.89 -5.75
CA TYR A 91 -6.60 -2.11 -6.66
C TYR A 91 -6.92 -1.64 -8.09
N GLY A 92 -6.05 -0.77 -8.61
CA GLY A 92 -6.04 -0.45 -10.03
C GLY A 92 -5.82 -1.70 -10.90
N PRO A 93 -6.00 -1.62 -12.23
CA PRO A 93 -5.95 -2.79 -13.12
C PRO A 93 -4.55 -3.44 -13.23
N GLY A 94 -3.49 -2.74 -12.81
CA GLY A 94 -2.10 -3.19 -12.92
C GLY A 94 -1.75 -4.31 -11.96
N PRO A 95 -1.75 -4.08 -10.62
CA PRO A 95 -1.35 -5.09 -9.65
C PRO A 95 -2.04 -6.45 -9.81
N PRO A 96 -3.38 -6.54 -10.00
CA PRO A 96 -4.05 -7.83 -10.22
C PRO A 96 -3.52 -8.60 -11.44
N ARG A 97 -3.18 -7.90 -12.54
CA ARG A 97 -2.59 -8.52 -13.73
C ARG A 97 -1.19 -9.07 -13.45
N VAL A 98 -0.38 -8.32 -12.70
CA VAL A 98 0.97 -8.76 -12.29
C VAL A 98 0.88 -9.95 -11.34
N PHE A 99 -0.01 -9.91 -10.34
CA PHE A 99 -0.24 -11.01 -9.41
C PHE A 99 -0.66 -12.29 -10.13
N ARG A 100 -1.57 -12.16 -11.12
CA ARG A 100 -1.98 -13.30 -11.96
C ARG A 100 -0.80 -13.92 -12.71
N ARG A 101 0.12 -13.11 -13.24
CA ARG A 101 1.33 -13.60 -13.93
C ARG A 101 2.25 -14.34 -12.98
N ILE A 102 2.51 -13.77 -11.80
CA ILE A 102 3.34 -14.41 -10.77
C ILE A 102 2.76 -15.77 -10.37
N LYS A 103 1.43 -15.85 -10.18
CA LYS A 103 0.73 -17.12 -9.92
C LYS A 103 0.87 -18.15 -11.03
N LEU A 104 0.98 -17.72 -12.29
CA LEU A 104 1.20 -18.59 -13.44
C LEU A 104 2.68 -18.98 -13.62
N GLY A 105 3.55 -18.63 -12.67
CA GLY A 105 4.96 -19.01 -12.66
C GLY A 105 5.89 -17.96 -13.27
N ALA A 106 5.39 -16.77 -13.63
CA ALA A 106 6.26 -15.67 -14.05
C ALA A 106 7.16 -15.25 -12.89
N ARG A 107 8.40 -14.86 -13.21
CA ARG A 107 9.33 -14.38 -12.20
C ARG A 107 8.83 -13.07 -11.59
N TRP A 108 8.87 -12.96 -10.27
CA TRP A 108 8.40 -11.78 -9.55
C TRP A 108 9.07 -10.47 -9.99
N ASP A 109 10.33 -10.54 -10.40
CA ASP A 109 11.16 -9.41 -10.83
C ASP A 109 10.95 -9.02 -12.30
N ARG A 110 10.13 -9.77 -13.05
CA ARG A 110 9.86 -9.55 -14.49
C ARG A 110 8.39 -9.46 -14.82
N ALA A 111 7.50 -9.99 -13.99
CA ALA A 111 6.06 -10.05 -14.25
C ALA A 111 5.42 -8.66 -14.52
N ALA A 112 6.01 -7.58 -14.03
CA ALA A 112 5.55 -6.22 -14.31
C ALA A 112 5.83 -5.78 -15.76
N GLU A 113 6.94 -6.22 -16.35
CA GLU A 113 7.35 -5.88 -17.73
C GLU A 113 6.36 -6.44 -18.76
N ASP A 114 5.79 -7.63 -18.48
CA ASP A 114 4.75 -8.25 -19.32
C ASP A 114 3.43 -7.48 -19.33
N VAL A 115 3.18 -6.68 -18.29
CA VAL A 115 1.96 -5.87 -18.13
C VAL A 115 2.19 -4.45 -18.64
N TYR A 116 3.38 -3.91 -18.36
CA TYR A 116 3.82 -2.58 -18.75
C TYR A 116 5.21 -2.68 -19.39
N PRO A 117 5.30 -2.77 -20.72
CA PRO A 117 6.59 -2.73 -21.41
C PRO A 117 7.30 -1.41 -21.08
N GLY A 118 8.47 -1.49 -20.45
CA GLY A 118 9.20 -0.32 -19.94
C GLY A 118 8.84 0.13 -18.52
N GLY A 119 7.94 -0.60 -17.84
CA GLY A 119 7.51 -0.34 -16.46
C GLY A 119 6.26 0.55 -16.34
N SER A 120 5.64 0.54 -15.16
CA SER A 120 4.54 1.44 -14.83
C SER A 120 5.08 2.73 -14.23
N PHE A 121 4.56 3.87 -14.69
CA PHE A 121 4.81 5.20 -14.12
C PHE A 121 3.77 5.60 -13.07
N GLY A 122 2.93 4.66 -12.62
CA GLY A 122 1.94 4.90 -11.58
C GLY A 122 2.57 5.06 -10.19
N ASN A 123 1.78 5.57 -9.25
CA ASN A 123 2.18 5.80 -7.86
C ASN A 123 2.17 4.53 -6.98
N CYS A 124 1.72 3.38 -7.49
CA CYS A 124 1.50 2.16 -6.69
C CYS A 124 2.73 1.64 -5.94
N ALA A 125 3.93 1.94 -6.41
CA ALA A 125 5.17 1.61 -5.69
C ALA A 125 5.45 2.60 -4.55
N ALA A 126 5.16 3.89 -4.76
CA ALA A 126 5.42 4.95 -3.81
C ALA A 126 4.43 4.93 -2.63
N MET A 127 3.14 4.68 -2.89
CA MET A 127 2.10 4.67 -1.85
C MET A 127 2.37 3.70 -0.68
N ARG A 128 3.13 2.64 -0.95
CA ARG A 128 3.43 1.56 0.00
C ARG A 128 4.86 1.57 0.54
N ALA A 129 5.66 2.60 0.25
CA ALA A 129 7.10 2.59 0.52
C ALA A 129 7.46 2.91 1.98
N ALA A 130 6.55 3.50 2.76
CA ALA A 130 6.83 3.96 4.12
C ALA A 130 7.46 2.89 5.04
N PRO A 131 7.00 1.62 5.06
CA PRO A 131 7.62 0.60 5.92
C PRO A 131 9.08 0.30 5.58
N VAL A 132 9.53 0.50 4.33
CA VAL A 132 10.94 0.34 3.96
C VAL A 132 11.79 1.39 4.68
N GLY A 133 11.35 2.65 4.66
CA GLY A 133 12.04 3.74 5.34
C GLY A 133 12.13 3.53 6.85
N LEU A 134 11.06 3.02 7.47
CA LEU A 134 11.04 2.71 8.90
C LEU A 134 11.91 1.51 9.28
N PHE A 135 12.02 0.50 8.40
CA PHE A 135 12.78 -0.72 8.69
C PHE A 135 14.30 -0.50 8.61
N TYR A 136 14.76 0.43 7.77
CA TYR A 136 16.17 0.66 7.48
C TYR A 136 16.71 2.03 7.97
N CYS A 137 15.97 2.73 8.84
CA CYS A 137 16.43 4.00 9.42
C CYS A 137 17.31 3.85 10.65
#